data_AF-A0A7W0P4B6-F1
#
_entry.id   AF-A0A7W0P4B6-F1
#
_cell.length_a   1.000
_cell.length_b   1.000
_cell.length_c   1.000
_cell.angle_alpha   90.00
_cell.angle_beta   90.00
_cell.angle_gamma   90.00
#
_symmetry.space_group_name_H-M   'P 1'
#
loop_
_entity.id
_entity.type
_entity.pdbx_description
1 polymer ?
#
loop_
_entity_poly.entity_id
_entity_poly.type
_entity_poly.pdbx_seq_one_letter_code
_entity_poly.pdbx_strand_id
1 'polypeptide(L)'
;MERPKTPPGDWAEGDPGLPIEFGPASNAEYDPEPVLPPVLRETIRRARDDAERNARRLGMSRREFLLSACGAATTFLALNACTREEHRANPSSTTSEPGGSYEIPPSASVEPPSAYEALGGEEFIFDVQGHLLEST
;
A
#
# COMPACT_ATOMS: atom_id res chain seq x y z
N MET A 1 -3.88 43.51 -3.65
CA MET A 1 -5.15 42.78 -3.89
C MET A 1 -4.76 41.35 -4.25
N GLU A 2 -4.80 40.45 -3.29
CA GLU A 2 -4.45 39.03 -3.51
C GLU A 2 -5.55 38.37 -4.36
N ARG A 3 -5.19 37.62 -5.40
CA ARG A 3 -6.15 36.85 -6.19
C ARG A 3 -6.75 35.76 -5.30
N PRO A 4 -8.07 35.51 -5.30
CA PRO A 4 -8.62 34.36 -4.59
C PRO A 4 -7.98 33.09 -5.14
N LYS A 5 -7.44 32.25 -4.25
CA LYS A 5 -7.00 30.88 -4.57
C LYS A 5 -8.21 30.16 -5.16
N THR A 6 -8.09 29.73 -6.41
CA THR A 6 -9.04 28.80 -7.02
C THR A 6 -9.20 27.60 -6.07
N PRO A 7 -10.43 27.16 -5.74
CA PRO A 7 -10.60 25.94 -4.97
C PRO A 7 -9.87 24.79 -5.70
N PRO A 8 -9.28 23.82 -4.98
CA PRO A 8 -8.69 22.65 -5.63
C PRO A 8 -9.74 22.06 -6.59
N GLY A 9 -9.38 21.91 -7.87
CA GLY A 9 -10.29 21.33 -8.85
C GLY A 9 -10.63 19.88 -8.49
N ASP A 10 -11.67 19.34 -9.13
CA ASP A 10 -12.23 17.98 -9.02
C ASP A 10 -11.19 16.84 -8.87
N TRP A 11 -9.97 17.04 -9.40
CA TRP A 11 -8.81 16.16 -9.25
C TRP A 11 -8.31 15.97 -7.82
N ALA A 12 -8.64 16.89 -6.91
CA ALA A 12 -8.21 16.85 -5.51
C ALA A 12 -8.95 15.79 -4.69
N GLU A 13 -10.11 15.30 -5.15
CA GLU A 13 -10.94 14.31 -4.44
C GLU A 13 -10.89 12.90 -5.07
N GLY A 14 -10.15 12.71 -6.17
CA GLY A 14 -10.00 11.40 -6.80
C GLY A 14 -9.43 10.34 -5.85
N ASP A 15 -9.86 9.08 -6.01
CA ASP A 15 -9.31 7.94 -5.28
C ASP A 15 -7.80 7.83 -5.58
N PRO A 16 -6.91 8.04 -4.59
CA PRO A 16 -5.46 7.96 -4.82
C PRO A 16 -4.99 6.52 -5.07
N GLY A 17 -5.85 5.51 -4.92
CA GLY A 17 -5.44 4.12 -4.88
C GLY A 17 -4.94 3.71 -3.51
N LEU A 18 -4.53 2.44 -3.37
CA LEU A 18 -3.84 1.99 -2.17
C LEU A 18 -2.43 2.57 -2.12
N PRO A 19 -1.86 2.82 -0.93
CA PRO A 19 -0.53 3.41 -0.81
C PRO A 19 0.59 2.49 -1.31
N ILE A 20 0.31 1.18 -1.36
CA ILE A 20 1.19 0.15 -1.89
C ILE A 20 0.56 -0.41 -3.16
N GLU A 21 1.28 -0.32 -4.26
CA GLU A 21 0.87 -0.88 -5.54
C GLU A 21 1.17 -2.38 -5.59
N PHE A 22 0.14 -3.19 -5.78
CA PHE A 22 0.26 -4.63 -6.00
C PHE A 22 0.08 -5.03 -7.47
N GLY A 23 -0.30 -4.07 -8.31
CA GLY A 23 -0.59 -4.30 -9.71
C GLY A 23 0.64 -4.74 -10.51
N PRO A 24 0.44 -5.33 -11.69
CA PRO A 24 1.53 -5.53 -12.63
C PRO A 24 2.25 -4.21 -12.91
N ALA A 25 3.57 -4.18 -12.66
CA ALA A 25 4.46 -3.09 -13.04
C ALA A 25 5.37 -3.58 -14.17
N SER A 26 5.52 -2.78 -15.23
CA SER A 26 6.38 -3.11 -16.36
C SER A 26 7.53 -2.13 -16.46
N ASN A 27 8.73 -2.66 -16.68
CA ASN A 27 9.90 -1.89 -17.10
C ASN A 27 9.92 -1.66 -18.63
N ALA A 28 8.83 -1.96 -19.33
CA ALA A 28 8.67 -1.98 -20.79
C ALA A 28 9.54 -2.98 -21.56
N GLU A 29 10.28 -3.86 -20.86
CA GLU A 29 11.03 -4.95 -21.50
C GLU A 29 10.13 -6.16 -21.78
N TYR A 30 9.15 -6.41 -20.89
CA TYR A 30 8.17 -7.47 -21.01
C TYR A 30 6.76 -6.98 -20.66
N ASP A 31 5.76 -7.58 -21.31
CA ASP A 31 4.37 -7.42 -20.91
C ASP A 31 4.17 -8.04 -19.53
N PRO A 32 3.65 -7.29 -18.56
CA PRO A 32 3.48 -7.81 -17.23
C PRO A 32 2.28 -8.78 -17.21
N GLU A 33 2.34 -9.78 -16.34
CA GLU A 33 1.27 -10.78 -16.27
C GLU A 33 -0.06 -10.08 -15.93
N PRO A 34 -1.12 -10.24 -16.76
CA PRO A 34 -2.30 -9.38 -16.67
C PRO A 34 -3.18 -9.69 -15.45
N VAL A 35 -2.96 -10.83 -14.78
CA VAL A 35 -3.84 -11.31 -13.70
C VAL A 35 -3.10 -11.38 -12.39
N LEU A 36 -3.56 -10.60 -11.41
CA LEU A 36 -3.05 -10.69 -10.05
C LEU A 36 -3.40 -12.03 -9.39
N PRO A 37 -2.45 -12.64 -8.66
CA PRO A 37 -2.72 -13.81 -7.82
C PRO A 37 -3.91 -13.59 -6.88
N PRO A 38 -4.70 -14.65 -6.58
CA PRO A 38 -5.86 -14.55 -5.70
C PRO A 38 -5.59 -13.87 -4.35
N VAL A 39 -4.45 -14.18 -3.72
CA VAL A 39 -4.04 -13.60 -2.42
C VAL A 39 -3.85 -12.08 -2.47
N LEU A 40 -3.30 -11.55 -3.57
CA LEU A 40 -3.10 -10.11 -3.74
C LEU A 40 -4.41 -9.40 -4.07
N ARG A 41 -5.30 -10.02 -4.86
CA ARG A 41 -6.66 -9.48 -5.09
C ARG A 41 -7.44 -9.37 -3.79
N GLU A 42 -7.35 -10.38 -2.93
CA GLU A 42 -8.00 -10.35 -1.62
C GLU A 42 -7.35 -9.33 -0.68
N THR A 43 -6.02 -9.19 -0.73
CA THR A 43 -5.29 -8.16 0.02
C THR A 43 -5.77 -6.76 -0.36
N ILE A 44 -5.88 -6.45 -1.66
CA ILE A 44 -6.38 -5.16 -2.14
C ILE A 44 -7.80 -4.90 -1.63
N ARG A 45 -8.67 -5.91 -1.72
CA ARG A 45 -10.06 -5.81 -1.27
C ARG A 45 -10.13 -5.51 0.23
N ARG A 46 -9.43 -6.30 1.06
CA ARG A 46 -9.40 -6.10 2.52
C ARG A 46 -8.78 -4.77 2.90
N ALA A 47 -7.64 -4.40 2.31
CA ALA A 47 -6.98 -3.13 2.60
C ALA A 47 -7.90 -1.92 2.31
N ARG A 48 -8.67 -1.96 1.21
CA ARG A 48 -9.65 -0.91 0.89
C ARG A 48 -10.79 -0.85 1.90
N ASP A 49 -11.35 -2.00 2.26
CA ASP A 49 -12.43 -2.07 3.26
C ASP A 49 -11.94 -1.60 4.63
N ASP A 50 -10.71 -1.95 5.00
CA ASP A 50 -10.10 -1.58 6.28
C ASP A 50 -9.76 -0.09 6.31
N ALA A 51 -9.24 0.45 5.21
CA ALA A 51 -8.99 1.88 5.07
C ALA A 51 -10.27 2.71 5.20
N GLU A 52 -11.38 2.25 4.59
CA GLU A 52 -12.68 2.90 4.73
C GLU A 52 -13.16 2.93 6.19
N ARG A 53 -13.01 1.82 6.92
CA ARG A 53 -13.39 1.74 8.34
C ARG A 53 -12.50 2.59 9.23
N ASN A 54 -11.19 2.58 9.00
CA ASN A 54 -10.22 3.33 9.78
C ASN A 54 -10.31 4.84 9.52
N ALA A 55 -10.52 5.26 8.27
CA ALA A 55 -10.77 6.67 7.93
C ALA A 55 -11.97 7.22 8.71
N ARG A 56 -13.10 6.49 8.71
CA ARG A 56 -14.30 6.87 9.48
C ARG A 56 -14.04 6.94 10.98
N ARG A 57 -13.25 5.99 11.51
CA ARG A 57 -12.89 5.96 12.94
C ARG A 57 -12.06 7.18 13.36
N LEU A 58 -11.20 7.67 12.47
CA LEU A 58 -10.33 8.83 12.72
C LEU A 58 -10.94 10.17 12.31
N GLY A 59 -12.14 10.18 11.72
CA GLY A 59 -12.75 11.40 11.20
C GLY A 59 -12.00 12.00 10.00
N MET A 60 -11.26 11.18 9.25
CA MET A 60 -10.53 11.57 8.05
C MET A 60 -11.36 11.25 6.81
N SER A 61 -11.18 12.02 5.73
CA SER A 61 -11.63 11.54 4.42
C SER A 61 -10.85 10.28 4.04
N ARG A 62 -11.45 9.43 3.19
CA ARG A 62 -10.78 8.24 2.66
C ARG A 62 -9.44 8.58 2.00
N ARG A 63 -9.40 9.67 1.22
CA ARG A 63 -8.18 10.12 0.53
C ARG A 63 -7.10 10.53 1.52
N GLU A 64 -7.41 11.35 2.52
CA GLU A 64 -6.46 11.74 3.56
C GLU A 64 -5.91 10.53 4.31
N PHE A 65 -6.77 9.57 4.63
CA PHE A 65 -6.35 8.33 5.28
C PHE A 65 -5.40 7.52 4.40
N LEU A 66 -5.74 7.30 3.12
CA LEU A 66 -4.90 6.58 2.18
C LEU A 66 -3.54 7.27 1.99
N LEU A 67 -3.48 8.61 1.97
CA LEU A 67 -2.21 9.34 1.86
C LEU A 67 -1.38 9.37 3.15
N SER A 68 -1.83 8.72 4.23
CA SER A 68 -1.15 8.71 5.53
C SER A 68 -0.33 7.43 5.77
N ALA A 69 0.59 7.49 6.75
CA ALA A 69 1.30 6.31 7.23
C ALA A 69 0.34 5.22 7.77
N CYS A 70 -0.80 5.61 8.37
CA CYS A 70 -1.83 4.66 8.81
C CYS A 70 -2.43 3.88 7.62
N GLY A 71 -2.56 4.52 6.46
CA GLY A 71 -3.01 3.89 5.22
C GLY A 71 -2.05 2.81 4.73
N ALA A 72 -0.74 3.11 4.75
CA ALA A 72 0.30 2.14 4.42
C ALA A 72 0.32 0.97 5.43
N ALA A 73 0.27 1.27 6.73
CA ALA A 73 0.22 0.26 7.80
C ALA A 73 -0.99 -0.67 7.65
N THR A 74 -2.17 -0.10 7.38
CA THR A 74 -3.40 -0.87 7.11
C THR A 74 -3.22 -1.83 5.94
N THR A 75 -2.53 -1.38 4.88
CA THR A 75 -2.27 -2.19 3.69
C THR A 75 -1.32 -3.36 3.99
N PHE A 76 -0.23 -3.12 4.74
CA PHE A 76 0.69 -4.18 5.14
C PHE A 76 0.07 -5.18 6.12
N LEU A 77 -0.79 -4.71 7.04
CA LEU A 77 -1.54 -5.59 7.94
C LEU A 77 -2.49 -6.52 7.16
N ALA A 78 -3.20 -6.00 6.16
CA ALA A 78 -4.05 -6.79 5.28
C ALA A 78 -3.23 -7.83 4.49
N LEU A 79 -2.07 -7.44 3.95
CA LEU A 79 -1.17 -8.33 3.23
C LEU A 79 -0.69 -9.48 4.13
N ASN A 80 -0.18 -9.16 5.31
CA ASN A 80 0.25 -10.13 6.32
C ASN A 80 -0.84 -11.15 6.67
N ALA A 81 -2.08 -10.68 6.85
CA ALA A 81 -3.21 -11.55 7.16
C ALA A 81 -3.52 -12.50 5.99
N CYS A 82 -3.61 -11.96 4.77
CA CYS A 82 -3.93 -12.75 3.58
C CYS A 82 -2.86 -13.79 3.26
N THR A 83 -1.57 -13.43 3.35
CA THR A 83 -0.47 -14.36 3.07
C THR A 83 -0.39 -15.47 4.11
N ARG A 84 -0.59 -15.17 5.40
CA ARG A 84 -0.66 -16.20 6.45
C ARG A 84 -1.85 -17.15 6.28
N GLU A 85 -3.01 -16.62 5.91
CA GLU A 85 -4.20 -17.44 5.65
C GLU A 85 -4.03 -18.35 4.43
N GLU A 86 -3.48 -17.81 3.33
CA GLU A 86 -3.18 -18.59 2.12
C GLU A 86 -2.15 -19.69 2.40
N HIS A 87 -1.08 -19.35 3.11
CA HIS A 87 -0.03 -20.30 3.48
C HIS A 87 -0.55 -21.42 4.37
N ARG A 88 -1.38 -21.09 5.39
CA ARG A 88 -2.03 -22.08 6.25
C ARG A 88 -2.97 -23.00 5.47
N ALA A 89 -3.61 -22.50 4.42
CA ALA A 89 -4.51 -23.28 3.57
C ALA A 89 -3.76 -24.14 2.54
N ASN A 90 -2.47 -23.90 2.32
CA ASN A 90 -1.68 -24.61 1.32
C ASN A 90 -1.18 -25.97 1.86
N PRO A 91 -1.68 -27.11 1.35
CA PRO A 91 -1.32 -28.45 1.83
C PRO A 91 0.12 -28.84 1.47
N SER A 92 0.76 -28.14 0.54
CA SER A 92 2.15 -28.36 0.14
C SER A 92 3.14 -27.53 0.97
N SER A 93 2.65 -26.69 1.89
CA SER A 93 3.51 -25.92 2.76
C SER A 93 4.29 -26.83 3.72
N THR A 94 5.61 -26.60 3.81
CA THR A 94 6.52 -27.36 4.69
C THR A 94 7.02 -26.52 5.87
N THR A 95 6.65 -25.25 5.93
CA THR A 95 7.03 -24.31 7.00
C THR A 95 5.81 -23.94 7.83
N SER A 96 6.03 -23.39 9.03
CA SER A 96 4.93 -22.91 9.88
C SER A 96 4.44 -21.50 9.51
N GLU A 97 5.27 -20.71 8.83
CA GLU A 97 4.98 -19.33 8.42
C GLU A 97 5.30 -19.11 6.94
N PRO A 98 4.68 -18.11 6.29
CA PRO A 98 5.05 -17.66 4.94
C PRO A 98 6.52 -17.26 4.84
N GLY A 99 7.03 -17.13 3.61
CA GLY A 99 8.41 -16.73 3.33
C GLY A 99 8.79 -15.30 3.76
N GLY A 100 7.85 -14.51 4.30
CA GLY A 100 8.10 -13.17 4.81
C GLY A 100 6.85 -12.57 5.47
N SER A 101 7.06 -11.58 6.32
CA SER A 101 6.00 -10.76 6.92
C SER A 101 6.52 -9.38 7.32
N TYR A 102 5.62 -8.43 7.50
CA TYR A 102 5.94 -7.10 8.02
C TYR A 102 5.68 -7.03 9.54
N GLU A 103 6.60 -6.47 10.31
CA GLU A 103 6.41 -6.25 11.75
C GLU A 103 5.67 -4.94 11.99
N ILE A 104 4.35 -4.94 11.78
CA ILE A 104 3.49 -3.77 11.95
C ILE A 104 2.57 -3.99 13.16
N PRO A 105 2.62 -3.14 14.20
CA PRO A 105 1.71 -3.26 15.32
C PRO A 105 0.27 -2.91 14.87
N PRO A 106 -0.77 -3.59 15.37
CA PRO A 106 -2.15 -3.30 14.98
C PRO A 106 -2.58 -1.84 15.21
N SER A 107 -2.03 -1.19 16.24
CA SER A 107 -2.23 0.24 16.55
C SER A 107 -1.82 1.15 15.40
N ALA A 108 -0.81 0.80 14.61
CA ALA A 108 -0.34 1.60 13.46
C ALA A 108 -1.42 1.81 12.39
N SER A 109 -2.50 1.01 12.37
CA SER A 109 -3.62 1.23 11.46
C SER A 109 -4.49 2.44 11.84
N VAL A 110 -4.42 2.90 13.09
CA VAL A 110 -5.32 3.93 13.65
C VAL A 110 -4.62 4.98 14.53
N GLU A 111 -3.36 4.78 14.91
CA GLU A 111 -2.58 5.71 15.72
C GLU A 111 -1.42 6.26 14.90
N PRO A 112 -1.50 7.52 14.42
CA PRO A 112 -0.44 8.10 13.58
C PRO A 112 0.96 7.99 14.18
N PRO A 113 1.20 8.24 15.48
CA PRO A 113 2.54 8.06 16.07
C PRO A 113 3.05 6.61 15.95
N SER A 114 2.19 5.62 16.19
CA SER A 114 2.54 4.20 16.05
C SER A 114 2.83 3.83 14.60
N ALA A 115 2.12 4.44 13.65
CA ALA A 115 2.38 4.26 12.22
C ALA A 115 3.73 4.84 11.80
N TYR A 116 4.07 6.04 12.27
CA TYR A 116 5.37 6.67 11.99
C TYR A 116 6.53 5.92 12.65
N GLU A 117 6.35 5.40 13.87
CA GLU A 117 7.38 4.57 14.52
C GLU A 117 7.65 3.28 13.74
N ALA A 118 6.60 2.66 13.19
CA ALA A 118 6.73 1.40 12.45
C ALA A 118 7.23 1.57 11.00
N LEU A 119 6.90 2.69 10.34
CA LEU A 119 7.11 2.88 8.89
C LEU A 119 7.90 4.12 8.50
N GLY A 120 8.03 5.09 9.39
CA GLY A 120 8.63 6.39 9.10
C GLY A 120 10.13 6.45 9.34
N GLY A 121 10.85 5.33 9.13
CA GLY A 121 12.28 5.22 9.41
C GLY A 121 13.13 6.33 8.79
N GLU A 122 14.36 6.46 9.30
CA GLU A 122 15.30 7.53 8.91
C GLU A 122 16.28 7.04 7.81
N GLU A 123 15.91 6.01 7.06
CA GLU A 123 16.78 5.46 6.02
C GLU A 123 17.01 6.47 4.89
N PHE A 124 18.26 6.56 4.44
CA PHE A 124 18.59 7.33 3.25
C PHE A 124 18.08 6.60 2.00
N ILE A 125 17.14 7.22 1.30
CA ILE A 125 16.62 6.72 0.02
C ILE A 125 17.39 7.37 -1.12
N PHE A 126 18.01 6.55 -1.96
CA PHE A 126 18.70 6.98 -3.18
C PHE A 126 18.08 6.30 -4.39
N ASP A 127 17.42 7.08 -5.25
CA ASP A 127 16.79 6.58 -6.47
C ASP A 127 17.74 6.75 -7.67
N VAL A 128 18.02 5.66 -8.38
CA VAL A 128 18.90 5.64 -9.56
C VAL A 128 18.08 5.31 -10.79
N GLN A 129 17.87 6.31 -11.64
CA GLN A 129 17.18 6.16 -12.92
C GLN A 129 18.19 5.95 -14.05
N GLY A 130 18.37 4.70 -14.48
CA GLY A 130 19.18 4.36 -15.65
C GLY A 130 18.39 4.48 -16.95
N HIS A 131 18.96 5.12 -17.97
CA HIS A 131 18.46 5.04 -19.35
C HIS A 131 19.39 4.14 -20.17
N LEU A 132 18.85 3.17 -20.91
CA LEU A 132 19.60 2.38 -21.88
C LEU A 132 19.81 3.23 -23.15
N LEU A 133 21.05 3.62 -23.44
CA LEU A 133 21.42 4.19 -24.73
C LEU A 133 22.06 3.10 -25.58
N GLU A 134 21.40 2.68 -26.66
CA GLU A 134 22.04 1.84 -27.68
C GLU A 134 22.99 2.69 -28.52
N SER A 135 24.25 2.27 -28.62
CA SER A 135 25.20 2.84 -29.58
C SER A 135 25.01 2.15 -30.94
N THR A 136 24.59 2.92 -31.95
CA THR A 136 24.61 2.54 -33.37
C THR A 136 26.01 2.24 -33.88
#